data_AF-A0A8E7MGR7-F1
#
_entry.id   AF-A0A8E7MGR7-F1
#
_cell.length_a   1.000
_cell.length_b   1.000
_cell.length_c   1.000
_cell.angle_alpha   90.00
_cell.angle_beta   90.00
_cell.angle_gamma   90.00
#
_symmetry.space_group_name_H-M   'P 1'
#
loop_
_entity.id
_entity.type
_entity.pdbx_description
1 polymer ?
#
loop_
_entity_poly.entity_id
_entity_poly.type
_entity_poly.pdbx_seq_one_letter_code
_entity_poly.pdbx_strand_id
1 'polypeptide(L)'
;SEEEIEECLSGNLCRCTGYRPIIDAFRVFTKSDNSVYTKSYPTNGEFICPSSGKPCSCGEGKVHNSERSACGSTCGEHRPVSYNEIDGSLYKEKELIFPPELVLRKNLPLKLHGFGGIRWYRPLELKHLLDLKLFYPGAKLVVGNTEVGIEINLKSAQYPILISVSHVPELNVLNIKENGLEIGSSVRLSRLQEVLKEVIAERETHETSSCRAISDQLKWFAGKQVKNVASVGGNICTASPISDLNPLWMAARADFHIVDSKGNIRIVHAKDFFLGYRKVDLVQGEILHSIFLPWSRHFEFVKEFKQSHRREDDIALVNAGMRVYLKEAEQNWLV
;
A
#
# COMPACT_ATOMS: atom_id res chain seq x y z
N SER A 1 6.18 15.68 -3.09
CA SER A 1 6.06 15.86 -4.55
C SER A 1 4.58 15.84 -4.93
N GLU A 2 4.22 16.10 -6.18
CA GLU A 2 2.83 15.95 -6.64
C GLU A 2 2.37 14.48 -6.59
N GLU A 3 3.26 13.55 -6.97
CA GLU A 3 2.99 12.11 -6.89
C GLU A 3 2.67 11.64 -5.45
N GLU A 4 3.35 12.18 -4.44
CA GLU A 4 3.08 11.88 -3.03
C GLU A 4 1.69 12.37 -2.59
N ILE A 5 1.24 13.53 -3.08
CA ILE A 5 -0.10 14.06 -2.80
C ILE A 5 -1.16 13.11 -3.39
N GLU A 6 -1.00 12.73 -4.66
CA GLU A 6 -1.91 11.78 -5.30
C GLU A 6 -1.94 10.44 -4.57
N GLU A 7 -0.78 9.88 -4.19
CA GLU A 7 -0.70 8.63 -3.44
C GLU A 7 -1.41 8.73 -2.08
N CYS A 8 -1.29 9.87 -1.37
CA CYS A 8 -1.98 10.08 -0.09
C CYS A 8 -3.49 10.25 -0.24
N LEU A 9 -3.95 10.76 -1.39
CA LEU A 9 -5.37 10.96 -1.68
C LEU A 9 -6.05 9.75 -2.30
N SER A 10 -5.30 8.78 -2.83
CA SER A 10 -5.81 7.57 -3.52
C SER A 10 -6.95 6.83 -2.81
N GLY A 11 -6.95 6.78 -1.47
CA GLY A 11 -8.00 6.12 -0.67
C GLY A 11 -9.15 7.02 -0.21
N ASN A 12 -9.25 8.26 -0.70
CA ASN A 12 -10.26 9.23 -0.28
C ASN A 12 -11.25 9.46 -1.41
N LEU A 13 -12.55 9.22 -1.16
CA LEU A 13 -13.61 9.41 -2.16
C LEU A 13 -14.34 10.76 -1.98
N CYS A 14 -14.39 11.57 -3.04
CA CYS A 14 -15.20 12.80 -3.08
C CYS A 14 -16.18 12.75 -4.27
N ARG A 15 -17.47 12.94 -3.98
CA ARG A 15 -18.53 12.85 -5.00
C ARG A 15 -18.81 14.17 -5.71
N CYS A 16 -18.39 15.29 -5.14
CA CYS A 16 -18.84 16.63 -5.58
C CYS A 16 -17.79 17.41 -6.37
N THR A 17 -16.54 17.44 -5.90
CA THR A 17 -15.54 18.42 -6.36
C THR A 17 -14.82 18.02 -7.66
N GLY A 18 -14.93 16.75 -8.06
CA GLY A 18 -14.10 16.21 -9.14
C GLY A 18 -12.59 16.22 -8.81
N TYR A 19 -12.22 16.34 -7.53
CA TYR A 19 -10.85 16.43 -6.97
C TYR A 19 -9.99 17.60 -7.38
N ARG A 20 -10.24 18.22 -8.54
CA ARG A 20 -9.42 19.31 -9.07
C ARG A 20 -9.11 20.40 -8.03
N PRO A 21 -10.10 21.04 -7.37
CA PRO A 21 -9.82 22.09 -6.39
C PRO A 21 -9.10 21.58 -5.12
N ILE A 22 -9.21 20.29 -4.80
CA ILE A 22 -8.52 19.67 -3.65
C ILE A 22 -7.03 19.49 -3.97
N ILE A 23 -6.71 18.94 -5.13
CA ILE A 23 -5.33 18.76 -5.59
C ILE A 23 -4.65 20.13 -5.72
N ASP A 24 -5.35 21.08 -6.32
CA ASP A 24 -4.89 22.46 -6.45
C ASP A 24 -4.55 23.10 -5.09
N ALA A 25 -5.39 22.88 -4.08
CA ALA A 25 -5.11 23.34 -2.71
C ALA A 25 -3.85 22.69 -2.11
N PHE A 26 -3.54 21.42 -2.41
CA PHE A 26 -2.34 20.75 -1.90
C PHE A 26 -1.06 21.12 -2.65
N ARG A 27 -1.15 21.60 -3.89
CA ARG A 27 0.03 21.99 -4.69
C ARG A 27 0.83 23.13 -4.05
N VAL A 28 0.24 23.95 -3.17
CA VAL A 28 0.96 24.97 -2.37
C VAL A 28 2.04 24.38 -1.45
N PHE A 29 1.96 23.09 -1.13
CA PHE A 29 2.97 22.37 -0.34
C PHE A 29 4.07 21.74 -1.20
N THR A 30 3.96 21.83 -2.53
CA THR A 30 4.97 21.33 -3.47
C THR A 30 5.83 22.49 -3.95
N LYS A 31 7.16 22.31 -4.01
CA LYS A 31 8.09 23.30 -4.58
C LYS A 31 8.06 23.30 -6.13
N SER A 32 6.90 23.08 -6.72
CA SER A 32 6.72 22.92 -8.17
C SER A 32 6.46 24.28 -8.82
N ASP A 33 7.21 24.65 -9.86
CA ASP A 33 6.96 25.89 -10.59
C ASP A 33 5.66 25.79 -11.41
N ASN A 34 4.60 26.43 -10.92
CA ASN A 34 3.30 26.49 -11.59
C ASN A 34 3.19 27.67 -12.59
N SER A 35 4.30 28.25 -13.06
CA SER A 35 4.30 29.36 -14.02
C SER A 35 3.49 29.07 -15.31
N VAL A 36 3.31 27.80 -15.67
CA VAL A 36 2.48 27.34 -16.81
C VAL A 36 0.97 27.50 -16.55
N TYR A 37 0.52 27.41 -15.30
CA TYR A 37 -0.89 27.55 -14.90
C TYR A 37 -1.29 29.00 -14.59
N THR A 38 -0.31 29.88 -14.37
CA THR A 38 -0.51 31.27 -13.94
C THR A 38 -0.17 32.29 -15.02
N LYS A 39 0.63 31.92 -16.03
CA LYS A 39 0.79 32.70 -17.26
C LYS A 39 -0.40 32.43 -18.19
N SER A 40 -1.52 33.08 -17.89
CA SER A 40 -2.69 33.16 -18.78
C SER A 40 -2.48 34.07 -20.01
N TYR A 41 -1.25 34.56 -20.25
CA TYR A 41 -0.90 35.31 -21.45
C TYR A 41 0.44 34.81 -22.01
N PRO A 42 0.44 34.06 -23.12
CA PRO A 42 1.59 34.05 -23.99
C PRO A 42 1.72 35.43 -24.64
N THR A 43 2.95 35.86 -24.87
CA THR A 43 3.30 37.02 -25.69
C THR A 43 2.69 37.00 -27.10
N ASN A 44 2.06 35.88 -27.51
CA ASN A 44 1.44 35.65 -28.82
C ASN A 44 -0.11 35.43 -28.79
N GLY A 45 -0.80 35.62 -27.66
CA GLY A 45 -2.27 35.77 -27.65
C GLY A 45 -3.16 34.51 -27.77
N GLU A 46 -2.62 33.29 -27.79
CA GLU A 46 -3.42 32.05 -27.79
C GLU A 46 -3.50 31.40 -26.39
N PHE A 47 -4.71 31.13 -25.88
CA PHE A 47 -4.90 30.43 -24.61
C PHE A 47 -4.47 28.95 -24.72
N ILE A 48 -3.54 28.53 -23.88
CA ILE A 48 -3.10 27.13 -23.78
C ILE A 48 -3.88 26.45 -22.65
N CYS A 49 -4.55 25.34 -22.96
CA CYS A 49 -5.31 24.58 -21.98
C CYS A 49 -4.37 23.97 -20.93
N PRO A 50 -4.58 24.23 -19.64
CA PRO A 50 -3.76 23.62 -18.59
C PRO A 50 -3.89 22.09 -18.53
N SER A 51 -5.04 21.54 -18.96
CA SER A 51 -5.29 20.09 -18.95
C SER A 51 -4.70 19.35 -20.16
N SER A 52 -4.47 20.01 -21.29
CA SER A 52 -4.00 19.36 -22.52
C SER A 52 -2.64 19.84 -23.01
N GLY A 53 -2.12 20.95 -22.48
CA GLY A 53 -0.86 21.56 -22.91
C GLY A 53 -0.89 22.07 -24.36
N LYS A 54 -2.07 22.15 -24.98
CA LYS A 54 -2.29 22.59 -26.37
C LYS A 54 -3.18 23.84 -26.41
N PRO A 55 -3.13 24.65 -27.49
CA PRO A 55 -4.10 25.71 -27.70
C PRO A 55 -5.53 25.15 -27.62
N CYS A 56 -6.37 25.69 -26.74
CA CYS A 56 -7.80 25.36 -26.70
C CYS A 56 -8.64 26.63 -26.72
N SER A 57 -9.85 26.50 -27.25
CA SER A 57 -10.91 27.51 -27.18
C SER A 57 -11.68 27.50 -25.85
N CYS A 58 -11.18 26.77 -24.85
CA CYS A 58 -11.77 26.62 -23.52
C CYS A 58 -11.36 27.70 -22.51
N GLY A 59 -10.52 28.65 -22.93
CA GLY A 59 -10.22 29.86 -22.15
C GLY A 59 -11.40 30.84 -22.17
N GLU A 60 -11.44 31.76 -21.20
CA GLU A 60 -12.46 32.80 -21.11
C GLU A 60 -12.46 33.65 -22.40
N GLY A 61 -13.34 33.32 -23.34
CA GLY A 61 -13.68 34.19 -24.44
C GLY A 61 -14.27 35.47 -23.86
N LYS A 62 -13.81 36.63 -24.32
CA LYS A 62 -14.42 37.93 -24.03
C LYS A 62 -15.93 37.82 -24.30
N VAL A 63 -16.72 37.67 -23.25
CA VAL A 63 -18.18 37.73 -23.34
C VAL A 63 -18.50 39.15 -23.75
N HIS A 64 -18.90 39.32 -25.01
CA HIS A 64 -19.44 40.57 -25.51
C HIS A 64 -20.62 40.98 -24.61
N ASN A 65 -20.57 42.23 -24.13
CA ASN A 65 -21.64 42.89 -23.39
C ASN A 65 -23.00 42.66 -24.06
N SER A 66 -23.86 41.85 -23.44
CA SER A 66 -25.29 41.88 -23.68
C SER A 66 -26.00 42.20 -22.36
N GLU A 67 -26.43 43.45 -22.31
CA GLU A 67 -27.49 44.08 -21.51
C GLU A 67 -27.93 43.45 -20.17
N ARG A 68 -27.85 44.31 -19.15
CA ARG A 68 -28.24 44.13 -17.76
C ARG A 68 -29.65 43.54 -17.61
N SER A 69 -29.73 42.39 -16.93
CA SER A 69 -30.89 42.04 -16.11
C SER A 69 -30.41 41.84 -14.67
N ALA A 70 -31.10 42.52 -13.75
CA ALA A 70 -30.74 42.61 -12.35
C ALA A 70 -30.85 41.25 -11.64
N CYS A 71 -29.72 40.70 -11.20
CA CYS A 71 -29.68 39.80 -10.06
C CYS A 71 -28.40 40.09 -9.28
N GLY A 72 -28.56 40.66 -8.08
CA GLY A 72 -27.49 40.84 -7.13
C GLY A 72 -27.01 39.48 -6.64
N SER A 73 -26.01 38.93 -7.31
CA SER A 73 -25.17 37.87 -6.80
C SER A 73 -23.75 38.40 -6.81
N THR A 74 -23.15 38.55 -5.63
CA THR A 74 -21.72 38.75 -5.46
C THR A 74 -21.00 37.47 -5.90
N CYS A 75 -20.95 37.26 -7.22
CA CYS A 75 -20.08 36.29 -7.84
C CYS A 75 -18.67 36.89 -7.81
N GLY A 76 -17.95 36.68 -6.72
CA GLY A 76 -16.53 37.03 -6.66
C GLY A 76 -15.81 36.40 -7.85
N GLU A 77 -15.10 37.22 -8.61
CA GLU A 77 -14.15 36.76 -9.63
C GLU A 77 -13.25 35.71 -8.98
N HIS A 78 -13.41 34.43 -9.34
CA HIS A 78 -12.45 33.40 -8.96
C HIS A 78 -11.21 33.61 -9.82
N ARG A 79 -10.37 34.58 -9.43
CA ARG A 79 -9.06 34.75 -10.06
C ARG A 79 -8.25 33.49 -9.79
N PRO A 80 -7.57 32.93 -10.81
CA PRO A 80 -6.61 31.86 -10.60
C PRO A 80 -5.53 32.39 -9.64
N VAL A 81 -5.57 31.97 -8.38
CA VAL A 81 -4.51 32.29 -7.41
C VAL A 81 -3.31 31.44 -7.79
N SER A 82 -2.17 32.08 -8.01
CA SER A 82 -0.92 31.37 -8.20
C SER A 82 -0.58 30.64 -6.91
N TYR A 83 -0.51 29.30 -6.94
CA TYR A 83 -0.13 28.51 -5.76
C TYR A 83 1.29 28.82 -5.26
N ASN A 84 2.10 29.58 -6.03
CA ASN A 84 3.39 30.10 -5.61
C ASN A 84 3.29 31.32 -4.66
N GLU A 85 2.12 31.94 -4.54
CA GLU A 85 1.89 33.09 -3.65
C GLU A 85 1.76 32.68 -2.18
N ILE A 86 1.46 31.39 -1.92
CA ILE A 86 1.31 30.83 -0.57
C ILE A 86 2.35 29.74 -0.38
N ASP A 87 3.36 30.00 0.44
CA ASP A 87 4.33 28.98 0.84
C ASP A 87 3.75 28.12 1.97
N GLY A 88 3.24 26.93 1.61
CA GLY A 88 2.72 25.97 2.56
C GLY A 88 3.75 25.43 3.57
N SER A 89 5.05 25.63 3.34
CA SER A 89 6.09 25.17 4.26
C SER A 89 6.15 25.95 5.58
N LEU A 90 5.57 27.16 5.61
CA LEU A 90 5.50 28.02 6.79
C LEU A 90 4.57 27.49 7.90
N TYR A 91 3.69 26.53 7.59
CA TYR A 91 2.73 25.99 8.56
C TYR A 91 3.31 24.94 9.54
N LYS A 92 4.59 24.58 9.40
CA LYS A 92 5.23 23.50 10.20
C LYS A 92 5.52 23.84 11.66
N GLU A 93 5.54 25.12 12.02
CA GLU A 93 5.99 25.57 13.35
C GLU A 93 4.96 25.35 14.47
N LYS A 94 3.72 24.98 14.14
CA LYS A 94 2.61 24.83 15.10
C LYS A 94 1.96 23.44 15.07
N GLU A 95 2.73 22.41 14.76
CA GLU A 95 2.26 21.03 14.81
C GLU A 95 2.00 20.58 16.26
N LEU A 96 1.08 19.63 16.41
CA LEU A 96 0.81 19.03 17.72
C LEU A 96 2.05 18.26 18.19
N ILE A 97 2.50 18.54 19.42
CA ILE A 97 3.58 17.76 20.04
C ILE A 97 3.10 16.33 20.27
N PHE A 98 3.99 15.35 20.08
CA PHE A 98 3.70 13.99 20.49
C PHE A 98 3.64 13.92 22.03
N PRO A 99 2.59 13.33 22.64
CA PRO A 99 2.43 13.33 24.10
C PRO A 99 3.65 12.69 24.82
N PRO A 100 4.36 13.42 25.70
CA PRO A 100 5.58 12.91 26.35
C PRO A 100 5.36 11.63 27.15
N GLU A 101 4.18 11.48 27.75
CA GLU A 101 3.76 10.30 28.51
C GLU A 101 3.76 9.02 27.66
N LEU A 102 3.43 9.13 26.37
CA LEU A 102 3.41 7.99 25.45
C LEU A 102 4.81 7.59 25.01
N VAL A 103 5.78 8.52 24.98
CA VAL A 103 7.19 8.22 24.69
C VAL A 103 7.79 7.33 25.77
N LEU A 104 7.45 7.61 27.04
CA LEU A 104 7.95 6.88 28.20
C LEU A 104 7.24 5.54 28.42
N ARG A 105 6.14 5.29 27.73
CA ARG A 105 5.29 4.12 27.94
C ARG A 105 5.96 2.86 27.38
N LYS A 106 6.27 1.91 28.28
CA LYS A 106 6.70 0.57 27.87
C LYS A 106 5.52 -0.24 27.34
N ASN A 107 5.76 -1.03 26.29
CA ASN A 107 4.79 -2.00 25.82
C ASN A 107 4.60 -3.08 26.90
N LEU A 108 3.34 -3.42 27.18
CA LEU A 108 2.96 -4.47 28.12
C LEU A 108 2.15 -5.54 27.40
N PRO A 109 2.30 -6.84 27.74
CA PRO A 109 1.36 -7.84 27.27
C PRO A 109 -0.06 -7.48 27.76
N LEU A 110 -1.07 -7.65 26.90
CA LEU A 110 -2.45 -7.30 27.25
C LEU A 110 -3.36 -8.53 27.12
N LYS A 111 -4.33 -8.60 28.02
CA LYS A 111 -5.49 -9.50 27.96
C LYS A 111 -6.72 -8.67 28.28
N LEU A 112 -7.55 -8.46 27.27
CA LEU A 112 -8.77 -7.66 27.36
C LEU A 112 -10.00 -8.55 27.17
N HIS A 113 -11.09 -8.18 27.84
CA HIS A 113 -12.40 -8.80 27.67
C HIS A 113 -13.33 -7.78 27.01
N GLY A 114 -13.96 -8.17 25.91
CA GLY A 114 -14.94 -7.38 25.19
C GLY A 114 -16.36 -7.91 25.43
N PHE A 115 -17.34 -7.18 24.89
CA PHE A 115 -18.74 -7.61 24.86
C PHE A 115 -18.89 -8.96 24.14
N GLY A 116 -19.93 -9.72 24.51
CA GLY A 116 -20.18 -11.04 23.91
C GLY A 116 -19.14 -12.11 24.25
N GLY A 117 -18.33 -11.90 25.30
CA GLY A 117 -17.32 -12.87 25.74
C GLY A 117 -16.05 -12.91 24.89
N ILE A 118 -15.86 -11.93 24.00
CA ILE A 118 -14.66 -11.82 23.17
C ILE A 118 -13.44 -11.60 24.08
N ARG A 119 -12.38 -12.37 23.85
CA ARG A 119 -11.08 -12.20 24.50
C ARG A 119 -10.05 -11.75 23.49
N TRP A 120 -9.34 -10.68 23.82
CA TRP A 120 -8.29 -10.12 22.97
C TRP A 120 -6.94 -10.16 23.69
N TYR A 121 -5.95 -10.73 23.04
CA TYR A 121 -4.60 -10.89 23.58
C TYR A 121 -3.59 -10.11 22.75
N ARG A 122 -2.60 -9.52 23.41
CA ARG A 122 -1.41 -8.92 22.78
C ARG A 122 -0.15 -9.53 23.41
N PRO A 123 0.43 -10.59 22.84
CA PRO A 123 1.77 -11.04 23.20
C PRO A 123 2.83 -10.02 22.73
N LEU A 124 3.97 -10.01 23.41
CA LEU A 124 5.16 -9.23 23.02
C LEU A 124 6.36 -10.10 22.63
N GLU A 125 6.24 -11.42 22.80
CA GLU A 125 7.28 -12.39 22.49
C GLU A 125 6.68 -13.49 21.62
N LEU A 126 7.49 -14.02 20.69
CA LEU A 126 7.05 -15.10 19.82
C LEU A 126 6.59 -16.33 20.61
N LYS A 127 7.32 -16.70 21.67
CA LYS A 127 6.97 -17.83 22.53
C LYS A 127 5.54 -17.71 23.08
N HIS A 128 5.18 -16.55 23.64
CA HIS A 128 3.83 -16.32 24.17
C HIS A 128 2.76 -16.37 23.08
N LEU A 129 3.06 -15.93 21.86
CA LEU A 129 2.15 -16.08 20.72
C LEU A 129 1.93 -17.57 20.38
N LEU A 130 3.00 -18.35 20.31
CA LEU A 130 2.94 -19.78 20.00
C LEU A 130 2.16 -20.55 21.09
N ASP A 131 2.41 -20.24 22.36
CA ASP A 131 1.66 -20.80 23.49
C ASP A 131 0.16 -20.46 23.37
N LEU A 132 -0.19 -19.20 23.10
CA LEU A 132 -1.59 -18.79 22.89
C LEU A 132 -2.24 -19.52 21.71
N LYS A 133 -1.50 -19.75 20.63
CA LYS A 133 -2.00 -20.46 19.46
C LYS A 133 -2.17 -21.96 19.72
N LEU A 134 -1.34 -22.54 20.59
CA LEU A 134 -1.48 -23.90 21.09
C LEU A 134 -2.69 -24.05 22.01
N PHE A 135 -2.87 -23.15 22.99
CA PHE A 135 -4.02 -23.16 23.90
C PHE A 135 -5.35 -22.85 23.20
N TYR A 136 -5.30 -21.99 22.18
CA TYR A 136 -6.47 -21.57 21.42
C TYR A 136 -6.24 -21.77 19.92
N PRO A 137 -6.33 -22.99 19.41
CA PRO A 137 -6.04 -23.26 17.99
C PRO A 137 -6.98 -22.53 17.03
N GLY A 138 -8.24 -22.32 17.42
CA GLY A 138 -9.22 -21.53 16.68
C GLY A 138 -9.06 -20.01 16.82
N ALA A 139 -8.08 -19.51 17.59
CA ALA A 139 -7.86 -18.08 17.72
C ALA A 139 -7.47 -17.44 16.39
N LYS A 140 -8.12 -16.33 16.07
CA LYS A 140 -7.86 -15.57 14.86
C LYS A 140 -6.74 -14.56 15.14
N LEU A 141 -5.69 -14.63 14.33
CA LEU A 141 -4.58 -13.68 14.40
C LEU A 141 -4.98 -12.37 13.71
N VAL A 142 -4.62 -11.24 14.31
CA VAL A 142 -4.97 -9.91 13.81
C VAL A 142 -3.73 -9.02 13.78
N VAL A 143 -3.55 -8.32 12.65
CA VAL A 143 -2.59 -7.20 12.54
C VAL A 143 -3.35 -5.90 12.29
N GLY A 144 -3.69 -5.61 11.03
CA GLY A 144 -4.41 -4.40 10.63
C GLY A 144 -5.93 -4.49 10.62
N ASN A 145 -6.49 -5.67 10.88
CA ASN A 145 -7.93 -5.95 10.89
C ASN A 145 -8.67 -5.66 9.55
N THR A 146 -7.96 -5.49 8.44
CA THR A 146 -8.53 -5.09 7.14
C THR A 146 -9.33 -6.20 6.44
N GLU A 147 -9.10 -7.47 6.79
CA GLU A 147 -9.97 -8.60 6.38
C GLU A 147 -10.86 -9.07 7.53
N VAL A 148 -10.28 -9.28 8.73
CA VAL A 148 -11.03 -9.82 9.88
C VAL A 148 -12.20 -8.91 10.26
N GLY A 149 -12.05 -7.59 10.17
CA GLY A 149 -13.15 -6.66 10.39
C GLY A 149 -14.27 -6.80 9.36
N ILE A 150 -13.94 -7.09 8.09
CA ILE A 150 -14.92 -7.35 7.04
C ILE A 150 -15.63 -8.69 7.27
N GLU A 151 -14.90 -9.74 7.66
CA GLU A 151 -15.47 -11.03 8.01
C GLU A 151 -16.49 -10.89 9.15
N ILE A 152 -16.16 -10.15 10.20
CA ILE A 152 -17.06 -9.93 11.34
C ILE A 152 -18.28 -9.09 10.94
N ASN A 153 -18.04 -7.94 10.31
CA ASN A 153 -19.11 -6.94 10.09
C ASN A 153 -20.02 -7.29 8.91
N LEU A 154 -19.47 -7.86 7.83
CA LEU A 154 -20.22 -8.09 6.58
C LEU A 154 -20.51 -9.57 6.31
N LYS A 155 -19.76 -10.49 6.93
CA LYS A 155 -19.97 -11.94 6.77
C LYS A 155 -20.45 -12.63 8.05
N SER A 156 -20.72 -11.86 9.10
CA SER A 156 -21.18 -12.34 10.41
C SER A 156 -20.27 -13.41 11.03
N ALA A 157 -18.97 -13.39 10.71
CA ALA A 157 -18.01 -14.33 11.28
C ALA A 157 -17.83 -14.06 12.78
N GLN A 158 -17.72 -15.13 13.57
CA GLN A 158 -17.55 -15.04 15.01
C GLN A 158 -16.17 -15.54 15.44
N TYR A 159 -15.38 -14.63 16.01
CA TYR A 159 -14.05 -14.93 16.53
C TYR A 159 -14.00 -14.61 18.03
N PRO A 160 -14.30 -15.59 18.91
CA PRO A 160 -14.34 -15.35 20.36
C PRO A 160 -12.97 -15.07 20.95
N ILE A 161 -11.89 -15.44 20.25
CA ILE A 161 -10.51 -15.23 20.68
C ILE A 161 -9.73 -14.58 19.53
N LEU A 162 -9.20 -13.40 19.81
CA LEU A 162 -8.39 -12.60 18.91
C LEU A 162 -6.99 -12.43 19.51
N ILE A 163 -5.96 -12.61 18.69
CA ILE A 163 -4.56 -12.41 19.11
C ILE A 163 -3.93 -11.38 18.20
N SER A 164 -3.58 -10.22 18.74
CA SER A 164 -2.84 -9.19 18.01
C SER A 164 -1.36 -9.54 17.98
N VAL A 165 -0.83 -9.76 16.79
CA VAL A 165 0.58 -10.16 16.59
C VAL A 165 1.49 -8.99 16.19
N SER A 166 0.93 -7.78 16.10
CA SER A 166 1.60 -6.56 15.64
C SER A 166 2.80 -6.13 16.48
N HIS A 167 2.93 -6.62 17.71
CA HIS A 167 3.96 -6.23 18.68
C HIS A 167 4.99 -7.35 18.94
N VAL A 168 4.92 -8.47 18.21
CA VAL A 168 5.93 -9.53 18.26
C VAL A 168 7.10 -9.13 17.37
N PRO A 169 8.30 -8.82 17.91
CA PRO A 169 9.40 -8.25 17.13
C PRO A 169 9.84 -9.12 15.94
N GLU A 170 9.90 -10.43 16.12
CA GLU A 170 10.33 -11.42 15.13
C GLU A 170 9.46 -11.39 13.86
N LEU A 171 8.16 -11.09 14.02
CA LEU A 171 7.22 -10.97 12.90
C LEU A 171 7.28 -9.60 12.20
N ASN A 172 8.04 -8.63 12.73
CA ASN A 172 8.18 -7.29 12.18
C ASN A 172 9.58 -7.04 11.59
N VAL A 173 10.41 -8.08 11.52
CA VAL A 173 11.74 -8.03 10.92
C VAL A 173 11.64 -7.65 9.45
N LEU A 174 12.57 -6.81 8.99
CA LEU A 174 12.71 -6.50 7.57
C LEU A 174 14.21 -6.33 7.29
N ASN A 175 14.83 -7.39 6.79
CA ASN A 175 16.29 -7.52 6.70
C ASN A 175 16.72 -7.77 5.26
N ILE A 176 17.58 -6.91 4.74
CA ILE A 176 18.26 -7.09 3.45
C ILE A 176 19.42 -8.07 3.69
N LYS A 177 19.38 -9.23 3.03
CA LYS A 177 20.46 -10.24 3.07
C LYS A 177 21.23 -10.24 1.75
N GLU A 178 22.35 -10.96 1.74
CA GLU A 178 23.17 -11.13 0.53
C GLU A 178 22.37 -11.79 -0.61
N ASN A 179 21.49 -12.74 -0.29
CA ASN A 179 20.77 -13.59 -1.25
C ASN A 179 19.27 -13.25 -1.41
N GLY A 180 18.71 -12.33 -0.63
CA GLY A 180 17.30 -11.98 -0.70
C GLY A 180 16.85 -11.00 0.39
N LEU A 181 15.57 -10.67 0.38
CA LEU A 181 14.90 -9.87 1.40
C LEU A 181 14.14 -10.79 2.35
N GLU A 182 14.43 -10.70 3.65
CA GLU A 182 13.60 -11.33 4.69
C GLU A 182 12.55 -10.35 5.20
N ILE A 183 11.28 -10.77 5.16
CA ILE A 183 10.12 -9.95 5.46
C ILE A 183 9.28 -10.67 6.52
N GLY A 184 9.18 -10.11 7.72
CA GLY A 184 8.33 -10.62 8.78
C GLY A 184 6.85 -10.55 8.41
N SER A 185 6.04 -11.51 8.87
CA SER A 185 4.64 -11.62 8.47
C SER A 185 3.74 -10.46 8.96
N SER A 186 4.14 -9.74 10.02
CA SER A 186 3.45 -8.55 10.53
C SER A 186 3.93 -7.23 9.93
N VAL A 187 4.92 -7.25 9.02
CA VAL A 187 5.36 -6.06 8.29
C VAL A 187 4.18 -5.44 7.55
N ARG A 188 4.05 -4.11 7.64
CA ARG A 188 2.97 -3.35 6.99
C ARG A 188 3.29 -3.19 5.51
N LEU A 189 2.27 -3.22 4.65
CA LEU A 189 2.46 -3.07 3.21
C LEU A 189 3.12 -1.73 2.84
N SER A 190 2.82 -0.65 3.57
CA SER A 190 3.49 0.64 3.36
C SER A 190 4.99 0.58 3.67
N ARG A 191 5.38 -0.06 4.78
CA ARG A 191 6.79 -0.24 5.14
C ARG A 191 7.52 -1.15 4.15
N LEU A 192 6.88 -2.21 3.67
CA LEU A 192 7.42 -3.03 2.59
C LEU A 192 7.66 -2.19 1.33
N GLN A 193 6.67 -1.38 0.92
CA GLN A 193 6.78 -0.52 -0.27
C GLN A 193 7.95 0.47 -0.16
N GLU A 194 8.17 1.07 1.02
CA GLU A 194 9.32 1.96 1.27
C GLU A 194 10.66 1.23 1.06
N VAL A 195 10.85 0.08 1.69
CA VAL A 195 12.12 -0.66 1.56
C VAL A 195 12.32 -1.23 0.16
N LEU A 196 11.25 -1.63 -0.53
CA LEU A 196 11.37 -2.02 -1.94
C LEU A 196 11.88 -0.86 -2.80
N LYS A 197 11.38 0.37 -2.59
CA LYS A 197 11.88 1.55 -3.30
C LYS A 197 13.37 1.82 -3.00
N GLU A 198 13.79 1.70 -1.74
CA GLU A 198 15.20 1.82 -1.34
C GLU A 198 16.07 0.77 -2.05
N VAL A 199 15.69 -0.51 -1.98
CA VAL A 199 16.41 -1.63 -2.61
C VAL A 199 16.49 -1.46 -4.13
N ILE A 200 15.42 -1.00 -4.79
CA ILE A 200 15.39 -0.77 -6.24
C ILE A 200 16.35 0.36 -6.64
N ALA A 201 16.53 1.37 -5.80
CA ALA A 201 17.42 2.51 -6.06
C ALA A 201 18.90 2.17 -5.84
N GLU A 202 19.21 1.31 -4.88
CA GLU A 202 20.59 1.01 -4.47
C GLU A 202 21.20 -0.20 -5.16
N ARG A 203 20.41 -1.22 -5.52
CA ARG A 203 20.91 -2.46 -6.10
C ARG A 203 20.87 -2.47 -7.62
N GLU A 204 21.63 -3.40 -8.20
CA GLU A 204 21.69 -3.60 -9.62
C GLU A 204 20.33 -3.95 -10.23
N THR A 205 20.12 -3.51 -11.47
CA THR A 205 18.81 -3.62 -12.11
C THR A 205 18.35 -5.08 -12.27
N HIS A 206 19.28 -5.99 -12.54
CA HIS A 206 18.95 -7.41 -12.72
C HIS A 206 18.57 -8.11 -11.40
N GLU A 207 19.03 -7.62 -10.23
CA GLU A 207 18.73 -8.24 -8.93
C GLU A 207 17.30 -7.91 -8.44
N THR A 208 16.74 -6.80 -8.88
CA THR A 208 15.55 -6.17 -8.29
C THR A 208 14.28 -6.35 -9.12
N SER A 209 14.26 -7.27 -10.09
CA SER A 209 13.09 -7.47 -10.96
C SER A 209 11.84 -7.84 -10.17
N SER A 210 11.95 -8.79 -9.24
CA SER A 210 10.84 -9.16 -8.34
C SER A 210 10.40 -7.99 -7.43
N CYS A 211 11.35 -7.22 -6.91
CA CYS A 211 11.06 -6.05 -6.06
C CYS A 211 10.26 -4.99 -6.82
N ARG A 212 10.64 -4.71 -8.07
CA ARG A 212 9.92 -3.78 -8.95
C ARG A 212 8.48 -4.22 -9.19
N ALA A 213 8.29 -5.48 -9.57
CA ALA A 213 6.95 -6.01 -9.83
C ALA A 213 6.03 -5.88 -8.60
N ILE A 214 6.54 -6.21 -7.40
CA ILE A 214 5.79 -6.06 -6.15
C ILE A 214 5.53 -4.58 -5.82
N SER A 215 6.52 -3.71 -5.98
CA SER A 215 6.38 -2.26 -5.74
C SER A 215 5.35 -1.62 -6.67
N ASP A 216 5.40 -1.96 -7.96
CA ASP A 216 4.47 -1.47 -8.98
C ASP A 216 3.04 -1.96 -8.69
N GLN A 217 2.88 -3.21 -8.26
CA GLN A 217 1.59 -3.75 -7.86
C GLN A 217 1.01 -3.04 -6.62
N LEU A 218 1.85 -2.71 -5.64
CA LEU A 218 1.47 -1.97 -4.42
C LEU A 218 1.04 -0.52 -4.69
N LYS A 219 1.43 0.06 -5.83
CA LYS A 219 0.96 1.38 -6.27
C LYS A 219 -0.56 1.37 -6.53
N TRP A 220 -1.07 0.27 -7.08
CA TRP A 220 -2.47 0.12 -7.50
C TRP A 220 -3.33 -0.73 -6.56
N PHE A 221 -2.80 -1.10 -5.39
CA PHE A 221 -3.42 -2.05 -4.46
C PHE A 221 -4.64 -1.46 -3.74
N ALA A 222 -4.39 -0.47 -2.86
CA ALA A 222 -5.39 0.20 -2.02
C ALA A 222 -4.84 1.55 -1.57
N GLY A 223 -5.70 2.39 -0.99
CA GLY A 223 -5.29 3.65 -0.38
C GLY A 223 -4.19 3.51 0.70
N LYS A 224 -3.44 4.60 0.93
CA LYS A 224 -2.37 4.67 1.95
C LYS A 224 -2.85 4.23 3.34
N GLN A 225 -4.09 4.55 3.70
CA GLN A 225 -4.74 4.19 4.96
C GLN A 225 -4.76 2.68 5.18
N VAL A 226 -5.15 1.91 4.15
CA VAL A 226 -5.18 0.44 4.20
C VAL A 226 -3.75 -0.10 4.22
N LYS A 227 -2.86 0.40 3.37
CA LYS A 227 -1.46 -0.05 3.31
C LYS A 227 -0.69 0.17 4.62
N ASN A 228 -1.04 1.21 5.38
CA ASN A 228 -0.41 1.54 6.66
C ASN A 228 -0.74 0.56 7.80
N VAL A 229 -1.78 -0.27 7.65
CA VAL A 229 -2.18 -1.23 8.69
C VAL A 229 -2.22 -2.68 8.19
N ALA A 230 -2.52 -2.89 6.90
CA ALA A 230 -2.49 -4.21 6.28
C ALA A 230 -1.08 -4.81 6.36
N SER A 231 -1.00 -6.09 6.69
CA SER A 231 0.27 -6.80 6.80
C SER A 231 0.50 -7.74 5.63
N VAL A 232 1.76 -8.01 5.33
CA VAL A 232 2.19 -8.96 4.29
C VAL A 232 1.62 -10.35 4.57
N GLY A 233 1.81 -10.85 5.79
CA GLY A 233 1.29 -12.16 6.20
C GLY A 233 -0.23 -12.21 6.26
N GLY A 234 -0.89 -11.12 6.65
CA GLY A 234 -2.35 -11.01 6.57
C GLY A 234 -2.86 -11.14 5.13
N ASN A 235 -2.20 -10.47 4.17
CA ASN A 235 -2.56 -10.57 2.75
C ASN A 235 -2.35 -12.00 2.20
N ILE A 236 -1.22 -12.64 2.53
CA ILE A 236 -0.90 -14.02 2.13
C ILE A 236 -1.88 -15.01 2.73
N CYS A 237 -2.02 -15.04 4.07
CA CYS A 237 -2.83 -16.02 4.78
C CYS A 237 -4.33 -15.86 4.56
N THR A 238 -4.81 -14.68 4.12
CA THR A 238 -6.19 -14.50 3.69
C THR A 238 -6.50 -15.36 2.45
N ALA A 239 -5.49 -15.61 1.61
CA ALA A 239 -5.60 -16.42 0.39
C ALA A 239 -6.83 -16.05 -0.46
N SER A 240 -7.05 -14.74 -0.62
CA SER A 240 -8.08 -14.23 -1.52
C SER A 240 -7.73 -14.63 -2.95
N PRO A 241 -8.67 -15.21 -3.74
CA PRO A 241 -8.42 -15.56 -5.15
C PRO A 241 -8.06 -14.38 -6.04
N ILE A 242 -8.40 -13.17 -5.59
CA ILE A 242 -8.13 -11.90 -6.28
C ILE A 242 -7.06 -11.08 -5.55
N SER A 243 -6.22 -11.71 -4.73
CA SER A 243 -5.07 -11.03 -4.13
C SER A 243 -4.10 -10.60 -5.23
N ASP A 244 -3.73 -9.33 -5.24
CA ASP A 244 -2.76 -8.78 -6.20
C ASP A 244 -1.33 -9.26 -5.96
N LEU A 245 -0.98 -9.61 -4.71
CA LEU A 245 0.41 -9.94 -4.36
C LEU A 245 0.70 -11.45 -4.40
N ASN A 246 -0.31 -12.30 -4.16
CA ASN A 246 -0.11 -13.76 -4.12
C ASN A 246 0.47 -14.33 -5.44
N PRO A 247 -0.02 -13.92 -6.64
CA PRO A 247 0.59 -14.33 -7.90
C PRO A 247 2.07 -13.94 -8.01
N LEU A 248 2.47 -12.78 -7.48
CA LEU A 248 3.84 -12.30 -7.52
C LEU A 248 4.76 -13.08 -6.57
N TRP A 249 4.30 -13.42 -5.36
CA TRP A 249 5.07 -14.29 -4.46
C TRP A 249 5.37 -15.65 -5.09
N MET A 250 4.37 -16.22 -5.77
CA MET A 250 4.53 -17.48 -6.52
C MET A 250 5.50 -17.32 -7.70
N ALA A 251 5.32 -16.28 -8.52
CA ALA A 251 6.17 -16.02 -9.67
C ALA A 251 7.63 -15.77 -9.28
N ALA A 252 7.86 -14.99 -8.23
CA ALA A 252 9.17 -14.65 -7.68
C ALA A 252 9.85 -15.79 -6.92
N ARG A 253 9.22 -16.98 -6.84
CA ARG A 253 9.73 -18.15 -6.10
C ARG A 253 10.06 -17.81 -4.64
N ALA A 254 9.22 -17.02 -4.00
CA ALA A 254 9.38 -16.72 -2.59
C ALA A 254 9.21 -17.98 -1.73
N ASP A 255 9.95 -18.01 -0.63
CA ASP A 255 9.87 -19.05 0.39
C ASP A 255 9.12 -18.51 1.60
N PHE A 256 8.15 -19.27 2.09
CA PHE A 256 7.39 -18.95 3.29
C PHE A 256 7.93 -19.77 4.45
N HIS A 257 8.40 -19.08 5.49
CA HIS A 257 8.86 -19.69 6.72
C HIS A 257 7.68 -19.80 7.67
N ILE A 258 7.34 -21.03 8.03
CA ILE A 258 6.22 -21.37 8.90
C ILE A 258 6.81 -21.90 10.20
N VAL A 259 6.37 -21.34 11.33
CA VAL A 259 6.83 -21.74 12.65
C VAL A 259 5.72 -22.51 13.38
N ASP A 260 6.09 -23.63 13.99
CA ASP A 260 5.19 -24.42 14.82
C ASP A 260 5.15 -23.95 16.28
N SER A 261 4.25 -24.55 17.08
CA SER A 261 4.13 -24.23 18.51
C SER A 261 5.38 -24.53 19.36
N LYS A 262 6.33 -25.31 18.83
CA LYS A 262 7.61 -25.64 19.50
C LYS A 262 8.75 -24.72 19.05
N GLY A 263 8.50 -23.82 18.10
CA GLY A 263 9.51 -22.92 17.53
C GLY A 263 10.31 -23.53 16.37
N ASN A 264 9.94 -24.71 15.86
CA ASN A 264 10.58 -25.27 14.67
C ASN A 264 10.09 -24.54 13.43
N ILE A 265 11.00 -24.26 12.50
CA ILE A 265 10.69 -23.60 11.24
C ILE A 265 10.72 -24.63 10.11
N ARG A 266 9.65 -24.69 9.33
CA ARG A 266 9.63 -25.35 8.01
C ARG A 266 9.49 -24.32 6.91
N ILE A 267 10.02 -24.66 5.74
CA ILE A 267 10.00 -23.81 4.55
C ILE A 267 9.01 -24.39 3.56
N VAL A 268 8.15 -23.54 3.00
CA VAL A 268 7.19 -23.88 1.95
C VAL A 268 7.35 -22.90 0.80
N HIS A 269 7.50 -23.39 -0.42
CA HIS A 269 7.51 -22.52 -1.59
C HIS A 269 6.14 -21.87 -1.77
N ALA A 270 6.10 -20.59 -2.15
CA ALA A 270 4.86 -19.84 -2.31
C ALA A 270 3.84 -20.54 -3.23
N LYS A 271 4.31 -21.24 -4.27
CA LYS A 271 3.45 -22.01 -5.21
C LYS A 271 2.69 -23.17 -4.57
N ASP A 272 3.24 -23.75 -3.49
CA ASP A 272 2.70 -24.94 -2.83
C ASP A 272 1.89 -24.56 -1.58
N PHE A 273 1.95 -23.29 -1.15
CA PHE A 273 1.28 -22.80 0.05
C PHE A 273 -0.24 -22.61 -0.12
N PHE A 274 -0.71 -22.30 -1.32
CA PHE A 274 -2.13 -22.04 -1.58
C PHE A 274 -2.82 -23.33 -2.05
N LEU A 275 -3.63 -23.93 -1.17
CA LEU A 275 -4.25 -25.25 -1.39
C LEU A 275 -5.64 -25.17 -2.03
N GLY A 276 -6.21 -23.98 -2.16
CA GLY A 276 -7.53 -23.76 -2.73
C GLY A 276 -8.15 -22.44 -2.29
N TYR A 277 -9.46 -22.26 -2.57
CA TYR A 277 -10.18 -21.03 -2.23
C TYR A 277 -10.07 -20.72 -0.73
N ARG A 278 -9.37 -19.63 -0.39
CA ARG A 278 -9.11 -19.19 1.00
C ARG A 278 -8.55 -20.29 1.91
N LYS A 279 -7.79 -21.24 1.34
CA LYS A 279 -7.16 -22.36 2.05
C LYS A 279 -5.65 -22.34 1.83
N VAL A 280 -4.91 -22.41 2.93
CA VAL A 280 -3.44 -22.36 2.94
C VAL A 280 -2.85 -23.58 3.63
N ASP A 281 -1.58 -23.87 3.35
CA ASP A 281 -0.79 -24.92 3.98
C ASP A 281 -0.27 -24.48 5.36
N LEU A 282 -1.19 -24.28 6.30
CA LEU A 282 -0.90 -24.09 7.72
C LEU A 282 -1.65 -25.16 8.52
N VAL A 283 -0.93 -26.01 9.24
CA VAL A 283 -1.57 -26.96 10.16
C VAL A 283 -1.89 -26.29 11.50
N GLN A 284 -2.64 -27.00 12.33
CA GLN A 284 -3.08 -26.49 13.62
C GLN A 284 -1.87 -26.14 14.52
N GLY A 285 -1.84 -24.92 15.03
CA GLY A 285 -0.75 -24.43 15.88
C GLY A 285 0.38 -23.72 15.11
N GLU A 286 0.41 -23.81 13.79
CA GLU A 286 1.38 -23.09 12.97
C GLU A 286 0.96 -21.65 12.68
N ILE A 287 1.97 -20.81 12.46
CA ILE A 287 1.79 -19.45 11.96
C ILE A 287 2.82 -19.16 10.86
N LEU A 288 2.46 -18.28 9.92
CA LEU A 288 3.42 -17.71 8.98
C LEU A 288 4.36 -16.76 9.76
N HIS A 289 5.64 -17.09 9.80
CA HIS A 289 6.67 -16.34 10.52
C HIS A 289 7.23 -15.22 9.66
N SER A 290 7.80 -15.59 8.51
CA SER A 290 8.43 -14.65 7.57
C SER A 290 8.34 -15.16 6.14
N ILE A 291 8.62 -14.26 5.21
CA ILE A 291 8.71 -14.47 3.78
C ILE A 291 10.15 -14.17 3.39
N PHE A 292 10.77 -15.06 2.62
CA PHE A 292 12.05 -14.82 2.00
C PHE A 292 11.86 -14.61 0.50
N LEU A 293 12.16 -13.41 0.03
CA LEU A 293 12.10 -13.03 -1.39
C LEU A 293 13.52 -13.05 -1.97
N PRO A 294 13.87 -14.03 -2.83
CA PRO A 294 15.21 -14.10 -3.40
C PRO A 294 15.49 -12.93 -4.37
N TRP A 295 16.75 -12.55 -4.49
CA TRP A 295 17.18 -11.66 -5.57
C TRP A 295 17.03 -12.36 -6.93
N SER A 296 16.65 -11.57 -7.93
CA SER A 296 16.51 -12.07 -9.30
C SER A 296 17.89 -12.28 -9.93
N ARG A 297 18.02 -13.32 -10.75
CA ARG A 297 19.29 -13.64 -11.43
C ARG A 297 19.48 -12.73 -12.64
N HIS A 298 20.70 -12.69 -13.17
CA HIS A 298 20.93 -12.14 -14.51
C HIS A 298 19.99 -12.79 -15.53
N PHE A 299 19.38 -11.96 -16.39
CA PHE A 299 18.40 -12.37 -17.40
C PHE A 299 17.13 -13.04 -16.85
N GLU A 300 16.82 -12.81 -15.57
CA GLU A 300 15.54 -13.19 -14.96
C GLU A 300 14.65 -11.96 -14.80
N PHE A 301 13.41 -12.05 -15.31
CA PHE A 301 12.46 -10.95 -15.32
C PHE A 301 11.14 -11.38 -14.68
N VAL A 302 10.61 -10.54 -13.81
CA VAL A 302 9.30 -10.68 -13.18
C VAL A 302 8.46 -9.46 -13.53
N LYS A 303 7.20 -9.68 -13.92
CA LYS A 303 6.26 -8.62 -14.25
C LYS A 303 4.86 -8.87 -13.68
N GLU A 304 4.29 -7.80 -13.18
CA GLU A 304 2.94 -7.69 -12.62
C GLU A 304 1.92 -7.21 -13.66
N PHE A 305 0.70 -7.71 -13.53
CA PHE A 305 -0.45 -7.29 -14.33
C PHE A 305 -1.69 -7.24 -13.45
N LYS A 306 -2.50 -6.18 -13.61
CA LYS A 306 -3.79 -6.03 -12.93
C LYS A 306 -4.79 -5.34 -13.84
N GLN A 307 -6.01 -5.87 -13.87
CA GLN A 307 -7.17 -5.23 -14.48
C GLN A 307 -8.26 -5.06 -13.42
N SER A 308 -8.82 -3.86 -13.32
CA SER A 308 -9.90 -3.47 -12.40
C SER A 308 -10.83 -2.46 -13.07
N HIS A 309 -11.95 -2.08 -12.43
CA HIS A 309 -12.85 -1.06 -12.98
C HIS A 309 -12.29 0.35 -12.82
N ARG A 310 -11.43 0.56 -11.83
CA ARG A 310 -10.68 1.80 -11.60
C ARG A 310 -9.19 1.51 -11.47
N ARG A 311 -8.35 2.51 -11.75
CA ARG A 311 -6.89 2.38 -11.69
C ARG A 311 -6.38 2.04 -10.29
N GLU A 312 -6.99 2.64 -9.26
CA GLU A 312 -6.58 2.56 -7.86
C GLU A 312 -7.77 2.22 -6.96
N ASP A 313 -7.48 1.71 -5.77
CA ASP A 313 -8.43 1.44 -4.69
C ASP A 313 -9.63 0.57 -5.12
N ASP A 314 -9.34 -0.44 -5.94
CA ASP A 314 -10.32 -1.39 -6.47
C ASP A 314 -9.74 -2.81 -6.50
N ILE A 315 -10.62 -3.79 -6.38
CA ILE A 315 -10.26 -5.20 -6.46
C ILE A 315 -9.98 -5.62 -7.90
N ALA A 316 -9.07 -6.57 -8.09
CA ALA A 316 -8.79 -7.08 -9.44
C ALA A 316 -9.97 -7.90 -9.98
N LEU A 317 -10.30 -7.67 -11.25
CA LEU A 317 -11.09 -8.58 -12.08
C LEU A 317 -10.22 -9.78 -12.48
N VAL A 318 -9.00 -9.49 -12.94
CA VAL A 318 -7.95 -10.44 -13.25
C VAL A 318 -6.61 -9.78 -12.90
N ASN A 319 -5.70 -10.55 -12.35
CA ASN A 319 -4.31 -10.15 -12.14
C ASN A 319 -3.37 -11.33 -12.47
N ALA A 320 -2.09 -11.03 -12.68
CA ALA A 320 -1.07 -12.03 -12.94
C ALA A 320 0.30 -11.57 -12.46
N GLY A 321 1.09 -12.52 -11.99
CA GLY A 321 2.53 -12.39 -11.84
C GLY A 321 3.20 -13.35 -12.80
N MET A 322 4.06 -12.86 -13.68
CA MET A 322 4.77 -13.68 -14.66
C MET A 322 6.27 -13.59 -14.40
N ARG A 323 6.97 -14.73 -14.51
CA ARG A 323 8.43 -14.80 -14.45
C ARG A 323 8.97 -15.52 -15.68
N VAL A 324 10.04 -14.97 -16.25
CA VAL A 324 10.80 -15.58 -17.35
C VAL A 324 12.29 -15.53 -17.02
N TYR A 325 13.03 -16.56 -17.41
CA TYR A 325 14.49 -16.60 -17.29
C TYR A 325 15.06 -16.90 -18.66
N LEU A 326 15.95 -16.04 -19.17
CA LEU A 326 16.57 -16.25 -20.47
C LEU A 326 17.97 -16.86 -20.28
N LYS A 327 18.20 -18.00 -20.94
CA LYS A 327 19.50 -18.65 -20.99
C LYS A 327 20.12 -18.43 -22.37
N GLU A 328 21.32 -17.89 -22.41
CA GLU A 328 22.09 -17.79 -23.64
C GLU A 328 22.64 -19.16 -24.05
N ALA A 329 22.40 -19.56 -25.30
CA ALA A 329 22.93 -20.77 -25.90
C ALA A 329 23.24 -20.50 -27.38
N GLU A 330 24.51 -20.67 -27.78
CA GLU A 330 24.96 -20.61 -29.19
C GLU A 330 24.46 -19.36 -29.94
N GLN A 331 24.62 -18.17 -29.33
CA GLN A 331 24.17 -16.86 -29.87
C GLN A 331 22.64 -16.68 -29.97
N ASN A 332 21.85 -17.60 -29.41
CA ASN A 332 20.40 -17.50 -29.28
C ASN A 332 19.96 -17.44 -27.81
N TRP A 333 18.76 -16.91 -27.57
CA TRP A 333 18.14 -16.86 -26.25
C TRP A 333 17.07 -17.94 -26.11
N LEU A 334 17.21 -18.79 -25.09
CA LEU A 334 16.22 -19.80 -24.70
C LEU A 334 15.44 -19.33 -23.48
N VAL A 335 14.14 -19.58 -23.46
CA VAL A 335 13.22 -19.28 -22.34
C VAL A 335 13.05 -20.50 -21.43
#